data_AF-A0A2B7XRS3-F1
#
_entry.id   AF-A0A2B7XRS3-F1
#
_cell.length_a   1.000
_cell.length_b   1.000
_cell.length_c   1.000
_cell.angle_alpha   90.00
_cell.angle_beta   90.00
_cell.angle_gamma   90.00
#
_symmetry.space_group_name_H-M   'P 1'
#
loop_
_entity.id
_entity.type
_entity.pdbx_description
1 polymer ?
#
loop_
_entity_poly.entity_id
_entity_poly.type
_entity_poly.pdbx_seq_one_letter_code
_entity_poly.pdbx_strand_id
1 'polypeptide(L)'
;MPATAPQEPAILHSGRFLLRRPLPTLLTRKGYQTVSSGLHQSYFKGRLTRLVIDNKAVEAALEALDKDKVKDPSYLSCSVQSVSQSPFSVEHENLFCGDEQSVCGRYSQNALQPVAAVGLSRNIGTRFGDFKTCKESKTESDLIPDFVGIDCDPYVLDFKTLDGHKIRKPVMKLLGEAKTSWKHDLSSFYILYTGGNETLIRHALVADYMHRFKMKYGFLTTYDYTIFINQVVSPGQDPSLAISQPLAFDKTSISVREFLYYLLTLTVTSDGYTARNSVPVDEWVTGTPPCQITTDVDRPLKLFNVPSQPGCTAVVHFKPEEVFEFEAGGSYVVINGEPVPAILQQASSSANDPNSKDHIGAYDAAVEPLHSVNQNLTSLDNSETS
;
A
#
# COMPACT_ATOMS: atom_id res chain seq x y z
N MET A 1 46.62 -21.93 14.65
CA MET A 1 45.19 -21.88 14.32
C MET A 1 44.54 -20.90 15.28
N PRO A 2 43.78 -19.89 14.82
CA PRO A 2 43.08 -19.00 15.75
C PRO A 2 42.03 -19.82 16.51
N ALA A 3 42.02 -19.68 17.83
CA ALA A 3 41.02 -20.31 18.68
C ALA A 3 39.62 -19.87 18.24
N THR A 4 38.74 -20.83 17.97
CA THR A 4 37.34 -20.56 17.63
C THR A 4 36.72 -19.81 18.80
N ALA A 5 36.28 -18.57 18.56
CA ALA A 5 35.59 -17.79 19.58
C ALA A 5 34.35 -18.57 20.05
N PRO A 6 34.03 -18.57 21.37
CA PRO A 6 32.83 -19.23 21.87
C PRO A 6 31.59 -18.66 21.17
N GLN A 7 30.80 -19.52 20.55
CA GLN A 7 29.54 -19.13 19.92
C GLN A 7 28.50 -18.87 21.00
N GLU A 8 27.94 -17.67 21.00
CA GLU A 8 26.80 -17.31 21.84
C GLU A 8 25.55 -18.10 21.41
N PRO A 9 24.74 -18.61 22.36
CA PRO A 9 23.56 -19.39 22.03
C PRO A 9 22.49 -18.52 21.35
N ALA A 10 21.87 -19.07 20.30
CA ALA A 10 20.70 -18.46 19.67
C ALA A 10 19.44 -18.65 20.52
N ILE A 11 18.63 -17.60 20.62
CA ILE A 11 17.29 -17.60 21.19
C ILE A 11 16.31 -18.01 20.08
N LEU A 12 15.47 -19.02 20.33
CA LEU A 12 14.52 -19.54 19.36
C LEU A 12 13.11 -18.96 19.60
N HIS A 13 12.44 -18.56 18.52
CA HIS A 13 11.17 -17.83 18.56
C HIS A 13 10.01 -18.69 18.08
N SER A 14 9.02 -18.92 18.94
CA SER A 14 7.79 -19.63 18.58
C SER A 14 6.81 -18.75 17.80
N GLY A 15 5.80 -19.34 17.17
CA GLY A 15 4.73 -18.58 16.52
C GLY A 15 4.02 -17.62 17.47
N ARG A 16 3.71 -18.04 18.70
CA ARG A 16 3.08 -17.17 19.72
C ARG A 16 3.97 -15.96 20.06
N PHE A 17 5.28 -16.18 20.15
CA PHE A 17 6.24 -15.09 20.38
C PHE A 17 6.23 -14.09 19.22
N LEU A 18 6.28 -14.58 17.96
CA LEU A 18 6.26 -13.71 16.78
C LEU A 18 4.98 -12.89 16.67
N LEU A 19 3.82 -13.47 16.99
CA LEU A 19 2.54 -12.76 16.97
C LEU A 19 2.44 -11.72 18.10
N ARG A 20 2.99 -11.96 19.29
CA ARG A 20 2.90 -10.99 20.39
C ARG A 20 3.88 -9.82 20.29
N ARG A 21 4.98 -9.98 19.56
CA ARG A 21 6.00 -8.94 19.44
C ARG A 21 5.40 -7.68 18.80
N PRO A 22 5.59 -6.48 19.39
CA PRO A 22 5.13 -5.22 18.81
C PRO A 22 5.82 -4.95 17.47
N LEU A 23 5.21 -4.09 16.64
CA LEU A 23 5.90 -3.61 15.44
C LEU A 23 7.04 -2.66 15.86
N PRO A 24 8.20 -2.64 15.17
CA PRO A 24 9.23 -1.63 15.42
C PRO A 24 8.71 -0.22 15.11
N THR A 25 9.06 0.79 15.89
CA THR A 25 8.72 2.19 15.58
C THR A 25 9.30 2.62 14.23
N LEU A 26 8.51 3.28 13.39
CA LEU A 26 9.03 3.85 12.14
C LEU A 26 9.94 5.05 12.41
N LEU A 27 11.09 5.08 11.75
CA LEU A 27 11.92 6.28 11.71
C LEU A 27 11.34 7.24 10.69
N THR A 28 10.88 8.40 11.13
CA THR A 28 10.38 9.46 10.25
C THR A 28 11.08 10.78 10.56
N ARG A 29 11.07 11.70 9.59
CA ARG A 29 11.66 13.04 9.78
C ARG A 29 10.66 14.12 9.37
N LYS A 30 10.18 14.88 10.35
CA LYS A 30 9.24 15.99 10.13
C LYS A 30 9.77 16.95 9.07
N GLY A 31 8.93 17.29 8.09
CA GLY A 31 9.27 18.15 6.96
C GLY A 31 9.86 17.43 5.74
N TYR A 32 10.21 16.14 5.86
CA TYR A 32 10.69 15.29 4.75
C TYR A 32 9.70 14.15 4.46
N GLN A 33 8.43 14.40 4.74
CA GLN A 33 7.34 13.45 4.63
C GLN A 33 6.37 13.92 3.55
N THR A 34 5.73 12.96 2.87
CA THR A 34 4.68 13.24 1.88
C THR A 34 3.62 14.15 2.45
N VAL A 35 3.29 15.19 1.69
CA VAL A 35 2.34 16.24 2.12
C VAL A 35 0.91 16.01 1.64
N SER A 36 0.72 15.17 0.63
CA SER A 36 -0.60 14.84 0.09
C SER A 36 -1.43 14.04 1.10
N SER A 37 -2.76 14.19 1.02
CA SER A 37 -3.64 13.51 1.96
C SER A 37 -3.82 12.03 1.66
N GLY A 38 -3.63 11.50 0.45
CA GLY A 38 -3.82 10.05 0.18
C GLY A 38 -5.22 9.45 0.46
N LEU A 39 -6.18 10.25 0.95
CA LEU A 39 -7.57 9.83 1.15
C LEU A 39 -8.27 9.63 -0.19
N HIS A 40 -9.18 8.64 -0.25
CA HIS A 40 -9.98 8.42 -1.44
C HIS A 40 -10.91 9.61 -1.68
N GLN A 41 -11.07 9.98 -2.96
CA GLN A 41 -12.11 10.93 -3.37
C GLN A 41 -13.51 10.34 -3.16
N SER A 42 -13.62 9.01 -3.26
CA SER A 42 -14.82 8.29 -2.89
C SER A 42 -14.90 8.06 -1.38
N TYR A 43 -16.12 7.95 -0.86
CA TYR A 43 -16.38 7.62 0.52
C TYR A 43 -17.57 6.68 0.66
N PHE A 44 -17.55 5.91 1.74
CA PHE A 44 -18.61 4.96 2.08
C PHE A 44 -19.92 5.67 2.41
N LYS A 45 -21.03 5.27 1.77
CA LYS A 45 -22.39 5.79 2.02
C LYS A 45 -23.17 5.00 3.05
N GLY A 46 -22.92 3.70 3.16
CA GLY A 46 -23.73 2.81 3.98
C GLY A 46 -23.60 3.04 5.48
N ARG A 47 -24.25 2.20 6.28
CA ARG A 47 -24.19 2.31 7.74
C ARG A 47 -22.83 1.84 8.26
N LEU A 48 -22.20 2.66 9.11
CA LEU A 48 -21.04 2.25 9.91
C LEU A 48 -21.51 1.69 11.25
N THR A 49 -20.92 0.57 11.66
CA THR A 49 -21.18 -0.06 12.95
C THR A 49 -19.87 -0.35 13.67
N ARG A 50 -19.94 -0.57 14.97
CA ARG A 50 -18.77 -0.92 15.76
C ARG A 50 -18.51 -2.42 15.69
N LEU A 51 -17.32 -2.81 15.26
CA LEU A 51 -16.80 -4.15 15.43
C LEU A 51 -16.23 -4.29 16.85
N VAL A 52 -16.90 -5.08 17.68
CA VAL A 52 -16.36 -5.48 18.98
C VAL A 52 -15.43 -6.65 18.75
N ILE A 53 -14.15 -6.48 19.06
CA ILE A 53 -13.17 -7.57 19.00
C ILE A 53 -13.52 -8.56 20.11
N ASP A 54 -13.90 -9.77 19.71
CA ASP A 54 -14.11 -10.87 20.65
C ASP A 54 -12.75 -11.44 21.07
N ASN A 55 -12.22 -10.94 22.18
CA ASN A 55 -10.96 -11.40 22.74
C ASN A 55 -10.97 -12.92 22.99
N LYS A 56 -12.12 -13.53 23.32
CA LYS A 56 -12.18 -14.98 23.56
C LYS A 56 -12.02 -15.76 22.26
N ALA A 57 -12.60 -15.29 21.16
CA ALA A 57 -12.43 -15.92 19.86
C ALA A 57 -10.97 -15.81 19.37
N VAL A 58 -10.34 -14.65 19.56
CA VAL A 58 -8.93 -14.45 19.25
C VAL A 58 -8.05 -15.37 20.10
N GLU A 59 -8.25 -15.40 21.41
CA GLU A 59 -7.50 -16.30 22.30
C GLU A 59 -7.74 -17.77 21.98
N ALA A 60 -8.96 -18.17 21.61
CA ALA A 60 -9.23 -19.55 21.19
C ALA A 60 -8.44 -19.94 19.93
N ALA A 61 -8.32 -19.04 18.95
CA ALA A 61 -7.49 -19.26 17.76
C ALA A 61 -5.99 -19.36 18.11
N LEU A 62 -5.54 -18.59 19.11
CA LEU A 62 -4.16 -18.61 19.58
C LEU A 62 -3.87 -19.83 20.46
N GLU A 63 -4.81 -20.30 21.27
CA GLU A 63 -4.67 -21.55 22.02
C GLU A 63 -4.61 -22.77 21.09
N ALA A 64 -5.32 -22.73 19.96
CA ALA A 64 -5.23 -23.78 18.94
C ALA A 64 -3.79 -23.90 18.37
N LEU A 65 -3.04 -22.79 18.32
CA LEU A 65 -1.61 -22.79 17.98
C LEU A 65 -0.79 -23.62 18.99
N ASP A 66 -1.14 -23.55 20.27
CA ASP A 66 -0.37 -24.18 21.35
C ASP A 66 -0.73 -25.66 21.57
N LYS A 67 -1.95 -26.08 21.19
CA LYS A 67 -2.47 -27.45 21.42
C LYS A 67 -1.94 -28.49 20.42
N ASP A 68 -1.54 -28.06 19.23
CA ASP A 68 -1.08 -28.96 18.15
C ASP A 68 0.40 -29.36 18.28
N LYS A 69 0.83 -29.74 19.50
CA LYS A 69 2.24 -30.07 19.85
C LYS A 69 2.76 -31.37 19.24
N VAL A 70 1.98 -32.03 18.37
CA VAL A 70 2.22 -33.44 18.01
C VAL A 70 3.34 -33.60 16.98
N LYS A 71 3.82 -32.54 16.30
CA LYS A 71 4.98 -32.64 15.40
C LYS A 71 5.84 -31.36 15.46
N ASP A 72 7.01 -31.50 16.10
CA ASP A 72 8.14 -30.56 16.10
C ASP A 72 7.98 -29.27 16.95
N PRO A 73 9.02 -28.83 17.69
CA PRO A 73 9.02 -27.50 18.27
C PRO A 73 9.14 -26.50 17.13
N SER A 74 7.99 -25.96 16.70
CA SER A 74 7.83 -25.02 15.58
C SER A 74 8.38 -23.63 15.92
N TYR A 75 9.69 -23.56 16.16
CA TYR A 75 10.41 -22.30 16.11
C TYR A 75 10.46 -21.85 14.66
N LEU A 76 10.05 -20.60 14.42
CA LEU A 76 9.92 -20.04 13.06
C LEU A 76 11.00 -18.99 12.79
N SER A 77 11.76 -18.60 13.82
CA SER A 77 12.84 -17.62 13.74
C SER A 77 13.80 -17.84 14.91
N CYS A 78 14.98 -17.25 14.84
CA CYS A 78 15.93 -17.21 15.93
C CYS A 78 16.68 -15.87 15.94
N SER A 79 17.28 -15.53 17.08
CA SER A 79 18.11 -14.34 17.23
C SER A 79 19.30 -14.61 18.15
N VAL A 80 20.43 -13.97 17.90
CA VAL A 80 21.59 -13.98 18.82
C VAL A 80 21.59 -12.69 19.62
N GLN A 81 21.66 -12.75 20.94
CA GLN A 81 21.39 -11.59 21.80
C GLN A 81 22.38 -10.44 21.53
N SER A 82 23.68 -10.70 21.39
CA SER A 82 24.65 -9.65 21.00
C SER A 82 24.32 -8.98 19.66
N VAL A 83 23.83 -9.75 18.68
CA VAL A 83 23.43 -9.22 17.37
C VAL A 83 22.17 -8.38 17.51
N SER A 84 21.13 -8.87 18.19
CA SER A 84 19.86 -8.15 18.39
C SER A 84 20.02 -6.88 19.22
N GLN A 85 21.02 -6.80 20.10
CA GLN A 85 21.31 -5.59 20.87
C GLN A 85 22.14 -4.57 20.08
N SER A 86 22.81 -4.98 19.00
CA SER A 86 23.53 -4.06 18.12
C SER A 86 22.55 -3.11 17.44
N PRO A 87 22.78 -1.78 17.45
CA PRO A 87 21.93 -0.83 16.72
C PRO A 87 21.98 -1.04 15.20
N PHE A 88 22.99 -1.76 14.70
CA PHE A 88 23.17 -2.09 13.29
C PHE A 88 22.51 -3.42 12.90
N SER A 89 21.77 -4.06 13.82
CA SER A 89 21.02 -5.26 13.51
C SER A 89 19.98 -4.98 12.43
N VAL A 90 19.86 -5.91 11.48
CA VAL A 90 18.77 -5.91 10.49
C VAL A 90 17.39 -6.11 11.13
N GLU A 91 17.33 -6.47 12.42
CA GLU A 91 16.10 -6.55 13.19
C GLU A 91 15.60 -5.18 13.69
N HIS A 92 16.43 -4.13 13.62
CA HIS A 92 16.05 -2.75 13.94
C HIS A 92 15.65 -1.97 12.70
N GLU A 93 14.89 -0.90 12.91
CA GLU A 93 14.58 0.04 11.84
C GLU A 93 15.83 0.83 11.47
N ASN A 94 16.26 0.68 10.21
CA ASN A 94 17.45 1.33 9.66
C ASN A 94 17.13 2.19 8.42
N LEU A 95 15.86 2.27 7.99
CA LEU A 95 15.42 3.15 6.90
C LEU A 95 14.48 4.23 7.43
N PHE A 96 14.60 5.43 6.83
CA PHE A 96 13.64 6.49 7.05
C PHE A 96 12.40 6.28 6.16
N CYS A 97 11.23 6.39 6.78
CA CYS A 97 9.94 6.34 6.14
C CYS A 97 9.47 7.78 5.84
N GLY A 98 9.34 8.10 4.56
CA GLY A 98 8.92 9.42 4.07
C GLY A 98 7.58 9.42 3.34
N ASP A 99 7.09 8.26 2.90
CA ASP A 99 5.91 8.13 2.05
C ASP A 99 5.07 6.88 2.36
N GLU A 100 3.93 6.76 1.68
CA GLU A 100 3.00 5.63 1.84
C GLU A 100 3.63 4.31 1.40
N GLN A 101 4.44 4.31 0.34
CA GLN A 101 5.11 3.11 -0.15
C GLN A 101 6.07 2.51 0.90
N SER A 102 6.80 3.37 1.62
CA SER A 102 7.65 2.96 2.74
C SER A 102 6.83 2.37 3.89
N VAL A 103 5.67 2.97 4.19
CA VAL A 103 4.71 2.41 5.16
C VAL A 103 4.24 1.02 4.72
N CYS A 104 3.87 0.85 3.45
CA CYS A 104 3.46 -0.44 2.88
C CYS A 104 4.55 -1.50 3.06
N GLY A 105 5.78 -1.20 2.63
CA GLY A 105 6.91 -2.12 2.75
C GLY A 105 7.17 -2.53 4.20
N ARG A 106 7.10 -1.58 5.14
CA ARG A 106 7.31 -1.86 6.57
C ARG A 106 6.17 -2.64 7.21
N TYR A 107 4.93 -2.35 6.86
CA TYR A 107 3.81 -3.12 7.36
C TYR A 107 3.84 -4.56 6.82
N SER A 108 4.19 -4.75 5.55
CA SER A 108 4.40 -6.07 4.95
C SER A 108 5.49 -6.86 5.68
N GLN A 109 6.67 -6.26 5.89
CA GLN A 109 7.80 -6.89 6.57
C GLN A 109 7.51 -7.19 8.04
N ASN A 110 6.98 -6.20 8.77
CA ASN A 110 6.89 -6.27 10.22
C ASN A 110 5.57 -6.84 10.72
N ALA A 111 4.47 -6.75 9.99
CA ALA A 111 3.18 -7.31 10.42
C ALA A 111 2.79 -8.54 9.61
N LEU A 112 2.72 -8.42 8.29
CA LEU A 112 2.12 -9.44 7.43
C LEU A 112 2.99 -10.69 7.28
N GLN A 113 4.31 -10.52 7.08
CA GLN A 113 5.23 -11.64 6.89
C GLN A 113 5.30 -12.57 8.12
N PRO A 114 5.45 -12.08 9.38
CA PRO A 114 5.39 -12.93 10.56
C PRO A 114 4.06 -13.68 10.69
N VAL A 115 2.94 -13.01 10.39
CA VAL A 115 1.60 -13.62 10.46
C VAL A 115 1.46 -14.73 9.41
N ALA A 116 1.90 -14.49 8.18
CA ALA A 116 1.90 -15.50 7.12
C ALA A 116 2.78 -16.71 7.49
N ALA A 117 3.99 -16.49 8.04
CA ALA A 117 4.86 -17.58 8.49
C ALA A 117 4.18 -18.46 9.54
N VAL A 118 3.51 -17.85 10.53
CA VAL A 118 2.75 -18.59 11.55
C VAL A 118 1.57 -19.32 10.93
N GLY A 119 0.80 -18.67 10.04
CA GLY A 119 -0.32 -19.29 9.32
C GLY A 119 0.10 -20.52 8.52
N LEU A 120 1.20 -20.42 7.75
CA LEU A 120 1.74 -21.53 6.96
C LEU A 120 2.18 -22.71 7.84
N SER A 121 2.82 -22.42 9.00
CA SER A 121 3.17 -23.46 9.98
C SER A 121 1.96 -24.23 10.52
N ARG A 122 0.75 -23.69 10.33
CA ARG A 122 -0.54 -24.27 10.72
C ARG A 122 -1.43 -24.63 9.55
N ASN A 123 -0.83 -24.84 8.39
CA ASN A 123 -1.54 -25.28 7.20
C ASN A 123 -2.66 -24.30 6.78
N ILE A 124 -2.57 -23.02 7.16
CA ILE A 124 -3.45 -21.98 6.67
C ILE A 124 -2.89 -21.54 5.32
N GLY A 125 -3.57 -21.96 4.25
CA GLY A 125 -3.24 -21.63 2.87
C GLY A 125 -3.60 -20.18 2.52
N THR A 126 -3.02 -19.21 3.21
CA THR A 126 -3.18 -17.78 2.91
C THR A 126 -1.87 -17.04 3.18
N ARG A 127 -1.36 -16.35 2.15
CA ARG A 127 -0.20 -15.44 2.25
C ARG A 127 -0.63 -14.02 1.93
N PHE A 128 0.13 -13.06 2.40
CA PHE A 128 -0.05 -11.67 1.99
C PHE A 128 0.84 -11.35 0.79
N GLY A 129 0.36 -10.47 -0.08
CA GLY A 129 1.11 -9.94 -1.21
C GLY A 129 0.43 -8.72 -1.82
N ASP A 130 0.90 -8.33 -2.99
CA ASP A 130 0.39 -7.18 -3.73
C ASP A 130 -0.79 -7.60 -4.61
N PHE A 131 -1.72 -6.69 -4.90
CA PHE A 131 -2.91 -6.99 -5.69
C PHE A 131 -2.63 -7.70 -7.03
N LYS A 132 -1.54 -7.32 -7.72
CA LYS A 132 -1.14 -7.89 -9.03
C LYS A 132 -0.83 -9.39 -9.02
N THR A 133 -0.67 -9.98 -7.84
CA THR A 133 -0.44 -11.42 -7.67
C THR A 133 -1.74 -12.22 -7.62
N CYS A 134 -2.89 -11.56 -7.54
CA CYS A 134 -4.21 -12.18 -7.49
C CYS A 134 -4.85 -12.34 -8.87
N LYS A 135 -5.78 -13.29 -8.99
CA LYS A 135 -6.59 -13.49 -10.20
C LYS A 135 -7.44 -12.26 -10.52
N GLU A 136 -7.97 -11.59 -9.50
CA GLU A 136 -8.84 -10.42 -9.59
C GLU A 136 -8.15 -9.26 -10.34
N SER A 137 -6.82 -9.17 -10.28
CA SER A 137 -6.05 -8.14 -10.99
C SER A 137 -6.04 -8.31 -12.52
N LYS A 138 -6.57 -9.42 -13.03
CA LYS A 138 -6.70 -9.64 -14.48
C LYS A 138 -7.99 -9.05 -15.04
N THR A 139 -8.96 -8.74 -14.18
CA THR A 139 -10.27 -8.21 -14.57
C THR A 139 -10.48 -6.77 -14.09
N GLU A 140 -9.73 -6.32 -13.07
CA GLU A 140 -9.82 -4.98 -12.51
C GLU A 140 -8.43 -4.31 -12.55
N SER A 141 -8.31 -3.18 -13.25
CA SER A 141 -7.06 -2.40 -13.36
C SER A 141 -7.05 -1.13 -12.52
N ASP A 142 -8.23 -0.59 -12.21
CA ASP A 142 -8.37 0.78 -11.72
C ASP A 142 -8.38 0.86 -10.20
N LEU A 143 -8.47 -0.32 -9.55
CA LEU A 143 -8.58 -0.46 -8.11
C LEU A 143 -7.53 -1.44 -7.62
N ILE A 144 -6.50 -0.87 -6.99
CA ILE A 144 -5.31 -1.60 -6.55
C ILE A 144 -5.21 -1.41 -5.04
N PRO A 145 -5.70 -2.37 -4.21
CA PRO A 145 -5.41 -2.37 -2.79
C PRO A 145 -3.90 -2.51 -2.53
N ASP A 146 -3.41 -1.87 -1.47
CA ASP A 146 -2.00 -1.98 -1.06
C ASP A 146 -1.62 -3.40 -0.63
N PHE A 147 -2.54 -4.09 0.04
CA PHE A 147 -2.32 -5.45 0.52
C PHE A 147 -3.48 -6.37 0.15
N VAL A 148 -3.16 -7.62 -0.13
CA VAL A 148 -4.14 -8.68 -0.31
C VAL A 148 -3.68 -9.94 0.41
N GLY A 149 -4.61 -10.64 1.06
CA GLY A 149 -4.40 -12.03 1.45
C GLY A 149 -4.87 -12.93 0.32
N ILE A 150 -4.09 -13.95 0.00
CA ILE A 150 -4.21 -14.71 -1.25
C ILE A 150 -4.24 -16.19 -0.91
N ASP A 151 -5.19 -16.92 -1.49
CA ASP A 151 -5.19 -18.38 -1.44
C ASP A 151 -3.87 -18.92 -2.01
N CYS A 152 -3.19 -19.75 -1.23
CA CYS A 152 -1.97 -20.40 -1.65
C CYS A 152 -1.90 -21.82 -1.07
N ASP A 153 -1.17 -22.70 -1.74
CA ASP A 153 -0.81 -23.99 -1.15
C ASP A 153 0.26 -23.75 -0.06
N PRO A 154 0.00 -24.13 1.20
CA PRO A 154 0.95 -23.89 2.29
C PRO A 154 2.27 -24.67 2.13
N TYR A 155 2.30 -25.76 1.34
CA TYR A 155 3.49 -26.60 1.14
C TYR A 155 4.29 -26.24 -0.11
N VAL A 156 3.76 -25.38 -0.98
CA VAL A 156 4.49 -24.88 -2.16
C VAL A 156 5.36 -23.70 -1.73
N LEU A 157 6.66 -23.98 -1.57
CA LEU A 157 7.69 -23.02 -1.16
C LEU A 157 8.63 -22.61 -2.30
N ASP A 158 8.61 -23.31 -3.44
CA ASP A 158 9.45 -23.00 -4.58
C ASP A 158 8.67 -22.37 -5.75
N PHE A 159 9.33 -21.49 -6.50
CA PHE A 159 8.75 -20.82 -7.66
C PHE A 159 8.65 -21.71 -8.90
N LYS A 160 9.38 -22.83 -8.95
CA LYS A 160 9.39 -23.73 -10.12
C LYS A 160 8.13 -24.59 -10.20
N THR A 161 7.53 -24.87 -9.06
CA THR A 161 6.26 -25.59 -8.92
C THR A 161 5.06 -24.66 -9.13
N LEU A 162 5.22 -23.34 -8.94
CA LEU A 162 4.15 -22.35 -9.13
C LEU A 162 3.57 -22.32 -10.56
N ASP A 163 4.43 -22.47 -11.58
CA ASP A 163 4.02 -22.45 -12.99
C ASP A 163 3.60 -23.82 -13.54
N GLY A 164 4.02 -24.92 -12.90
CA GLY A 164 3.90 -26.28 -13.43
C GLY A 164 2.70 -27.09 -12.91
N HIS A 165 2.14 -26.73 -11.75
CA HIS A 165 0.99 -27.42 -11.19
C HIS A 165 -0.33 -26.73 -11.59
N LYS A 166 -1.43 -27.50 -11.64
CA LYS A 166 -2.80 -26.97 -11.59
C LYS A 166 -3.06 -26.34 -10.22
N ILE A 167 -2.24 -25.38 -9.82
CA ILE A 167 -2.32 -24.71 -8.54
C ILE A 167 -3.65 -23.98 -8.52
N ARG A 168 -4.29 -24.00 -7.34
CA ARG A 168 -5.45 -23.17 -7.07
C ARG A 168 -5.15 -21.76 -7.56
N LYS A 169 -6.10 -21.17 -8.28
CA LYS A 169 -5.94 -19.79 -8.73
C LYS A 169 -5.66 -18.93 -7.48
N PRO A 170 -4.74 -17.94 -7.55
CA PRO A 170 -4.44 -17.07 -6.42
C PRO A 170 -5.62 -16.13 -6.20
N VAL A 171 -6.64 -16.62 -5.50
CA VAL A 171 -7.89 -15.90 -5.24
C VAL A 171 -7.72 -15.06 -4.00
N MET A 172 -8.17 -13.82 -4.06
CA MET A 172 -8.16 -12.91 -2.91
C MET A 172 -9.07 -13.43 -1.78
N LYS A 173 -8.60 -13.30 -0.54
CA LYS A 173 -9.29 -13.71 0.70
C LYS A 173 -9.51 -12.58 1.69
N LEU A 174 -8.72 -11.51 1.61
CA LEU A 174 -8.89 -10.29 2.39
C LEU A 174 -8.09 -9.20 1.68
N LEU A 175 -8.35 -7.95 2.04
CA LEU A 175 -7.61 -6.81 1.51
C LEU A 175 -7.13 -5.90 2.64
N GLY A 176 -6.19 -5.02 2.33
CA GLY A 176 -5.74 -3.99 3.23
C GLY A 176 -5.29 -2.75 2.47
N GLU A 177 -5.32 -1.62 3.17
CA GLU A 177 -4.88 -0.32 2.68
C GLU A 177 -3.98 0.33 3.72
N ALA A 178 -2.92 0.95 3.26
CA ALA A 178 -2.04 1.77 4.06
C ALA A 178 -2.36 3.25 3.86
N LYS A 179 -2.10 4.01 4.91
CA LYS A 179 -2.07 5.45 4.90
C LYS A 179 -0.86 5.92 5.71
N THR A 180 -0.49 7.18 5.58
CA THR A 180 0.64 7.74 6.33
C THR A 180 0.20 8.28 7.70
N SER A 181 0.89 7.93 8.78
CA SER A 181 0.49 8.34 10.15
C SER A 181 0.57 9.84 10.42
N TRP A 182 1.45 10.56 9.71
CA TRP A 182 1.58 12.02 9.83
C TRP A 182 0.48 12.81 9.09
N LYS A 183 -0.34 12.15 8.27
CA LYS A 183 -1.53 12.74 7.62
C LYS A 183 -2.84 12.14 8.11
N HIS A 184 -2.79 10.93 8.67
CA HIS A 184 -3.96 10.17 9.05
C HIS A 184 -3.83 9.69 10.48
N ASP A 185 -4.42 10.43 11.40
CA ASP A 185 -4.55 9.96 12.77
C ASP A 185 -5.81 9.10 12.89
N LEU A 186 -5.64 7.78 12.74
CA LEU A 186 -6.76 6.84 12.85
C LEU A 186 -7.39 6.82 14.25
N SER A 187 -6.64 7.17 15.29
CA SER A 187 -7.17 7.31 16.65
C SER A 187 -8.15 8.49 16.71
N SER A 188 -7.73 9.65 16.21
CA SER A 188 -8.59 10.83 16.11
C SER A 188 -9.80 10.59 15.20
N PHE A 189 -9.62 9.90 14.06
CA PHE A 189 -10.74 9.57 13.16
C PHE A 189 -11.79 8.71 13.87
N TYR A 190 -11.35 7.73 14.66
CA TYR A 190 -12.26 6.87 15.42
C TYR A 190 -12.95 7.61 16.57
N ILE A 191 -12.25 8.50 17.29
CA ILE A 191 -12.84 9.34 18.34
C ILE A 191 -13.97 10.21 17.75
N LEU A 192 -13.70 10.89 16.63
CA LEU A 192 -14.70 11.69 15.92
C LEU A 192 -15.91 10.85 15.48
N TYR A 193 -15.65 9.66 14.93
CA TYR A 193 -16.71 8.70 14.58
C TYR A 193 -17.60 8.37 15.79
N THR A 194 -17.01 8.03 16.94
CA THR A 194 -17.79 7.75 18.16
C THR A 194 -18.51 8.97 18.73
N GLY A 195 -18.03 10.18 18.40
CA GLY A 195 -18.69 11.44 18.71
C GLY A 195 -19.77 11.87 17.69
N GLY A 196 -20.04 11.06 16.66
CA GLY A 196 -21.07 11.31 15.65
C GLY A 196 -20.57 12.00 14.37
N ASN A 197 -19.28 12.31 14.25
CA ASN A 197 -18.67 12.84 13.03
C ASN A 197 -17.94 11.73 12.26
N GLU A 198 -18.58 11.21 11.22
CA GLU A 198 -18.08 10.06 10.47
C GLU A 198 -17.33 10.43 9.18
N THR A 199 -17.15 11.72 8.87
CA THR A 199 -16.65 12.16 7.56
C THR A 199 -15.27 11.58 7.25
N LEU A 200 -14.30 11.76 8.14
CA LEU A 200 -12.91 11.35 7.87
C LEU A 200 -12.77 9.83 7.77
N ILE A 201 -13.45 9.08 8.64
CA ILE A 201 -13.37 7.62 8.59
C ILE A 201 -14.01 7.09 7.30
N ARG A 202 -15.13 7.66 6.82
CA ARG A 202 -15.79 7.22 5.59
C ARG A 202 -14.92 7.37 4.34
N HIS A 203 -14.05 8.38 4.30
CA HIS A 203 -13.08 8.60 3.21
C HIS A 203 -11.84 7.70 3.30
N ALA A 204 -11.49 7.24 4.50
CA ALA A 204 -10.32 6.40 4.70
C ALA A 204 -10.61 4.91 4.46
N LEU A 205 -11.88 4.51 4.44
CA LEU A 205 -12.27 3.10 4.33
C LEU A 205 -12.15 2.55 2.90
N VAL A 206 -11.73 1.30 2.83
CA VAL A 206 -11.60 0.43 1.64
C VAL A 206 -12.95 -0.10 1.11
N ALA A 207 -14.03 0.66 1.29
CA ALA A 207 -15.38 0.17 1.05
C ALA A 207 -15.65 -0.25 -0.41
N ASP A 208 -15.10 0.50 -1.37
CA ASP A 208 -15.23 0.20 -2.81
C ASP A 208 -14.55 -1.13 -3.16
N TYR A 209 -13.29 -1.31 -2.71
CA TYR A 209 -12.55 -2.55 -2.89
C TYR A 209 -13.30 -3.75 -2.28
N MET A 210 -13.79 -3.61 -1.04
CA MET A 210 -14.50 -4.70 -0.35
C MET A 210 -15.79 -5.10 -1.07
N HIS A 211 -16.48 -4.16 -1.70
CA HIS A 211 -17.69 -4.42 -2.47
C HIS A 211 -17.38 -5.13 -3.79
N ARG A 212 -16.52 -4.53 -4.63
CA ARG A 212 -16.23 -5.04 -5.97
C ARG A 212 -15.53 -6.39 -5.95
N PHE A 213 -14.57 -6.57 -5.05
CA PHE A 213 -13.89 -7.86 -4.86
C PHE A 213 -14.69 -8.84 -3.99
N LYS A 214 -15.87 -8.45 -3.50
CA LYS A 214 -16.73 -9.28 -2.62
C LYS A 214 -16.01 -9.74 -1.36
N MET A 215 -15.11 -8.92 -0.83
CA MET A 215 -14.32 -9.25 0.35
C MET A 215 -15.08 -8.92 1.63
N LYS A 216 -15.14 -9.90 2.53
CA LYS A 216 -15.78 -9.75 3.83
C LYS A 216 -14.89 -9.06 4.85
N TYR A 217 -13.58 -9.32 4.81
CA TYR A 217 -12.63 -8.78 5.78
C TYR A 217 -11.64 -7.85 5.09
N GLY A 218 -11.31 -6.76 5.78
CA GLY A 218 -10.24 -5.87 5.39
C GLY A 218 -9.61 -5.17 6.58
N PHE A 219 -8.56 -4.39 6.33
CA PHE A 219 -7.97 -3.52 7.33
C PHE A 219 -7.44 -2.23 6.72
N LEU A 220 -7.42 -1.18 7.53
CA LEU A 220 -6.81 0.11 7.23
C LEU A 220 -5.68 0.32 8.23
N THR A 221 -4.47 0.59 7.77
CA THR A 221 -3.31 0.79 8.64
C THR A 221 -2.62 2.11 8.37
N THR A 222 -2.09 2.72 9.42
CA THR A 222 -1.11 3.81 9.33
C THR A 222 0.26 3.40 9.84
N TYR A 223 0.46 2.09 9.96
CA TYR A 223 1.48 1.45 10.76
C TYR A 223 1.30 1.66 12.26
N ASP A 224 1.19 2.91 12.72
CA ASP A 224 1.02 3.26 14.14
C ASP A 224 -0.29 2.71 14.71
N TYR A 225 -1.33 2.69 13.88
CA TYR A 225 -2.63 2.12 14.21
C TYR A 225 -3.20 1.30 13.06
N THR A 226 -3.92 0.22 13.40
CA THR A 226 -4.69 -0.59 12.46
C THR A 226 -6.16 -0.65 12.87
N ILE A 227 -7.06 -0.34 11.94
CA ILE A 227 -8.50 -0.56 12.05
C ILE A 227 -8.86 -1.79 11.20
N PHE A 228 -9.38 -2.83 11.83
CA PHE A 228 -9.99 -3.97 11.14
C PHE A 228 -11.45 -3.68 10.75
N ILE A 229 -11.83 -4.15 9.58
CA ILE A 229 -13.09 -3.86 8.89
C ILE A 229 -13.77 -5.18 8.52
N ASN A 230 -15.06 -5.29 8.79
CA ASN A 230 -15.88 -6.45 8.45
C ASN A 230 -17.13 -6.00 7.71
N GLN A 231 -17.38 -6.54 6.52
CA GLN A 231 -18.59 -6.32 5.76
C GLN A 231 -19.69 -7.25 6.26
N VAL A 232 -20.68 -6.67 6.92
CA VAL A 232 -21.80 -7.38 7.54
C VAL A 232 -22.97 -7.39 6.58
N VAL A 233 -23.27 -8.58 6.04
CA VAL A 233 -24.44 -8.84 5.20
C VAL A 233 -25.33 -9.83 5.96
N SER A 234 -26.50 -9.38 6.40
CA SER A 234 -27.47 -10.20 7.14
C SER A 234 -28.82 -10.22 6.41
N PRO A 235 -29.54 -11.37 6.38
CA PRO A 235 -30.85 -11.44 5.74
C PRO A 235 -31.82 -10.41 6.33
N GLY A 236 -32.46 -9.60 5.46
CA GLY A 236 -33.45 -8.61 5.87
C GLY A 236 -32.88 -7.35 6.54
N GLN A 237 -31.56 -7.14 6.51
CA GLN A 237 -30.93 -5.91 6.98
C GLN A 237 -30.05 -5.30 5.90
N ASP A 238 -29.98 -3.96 5.87
CA ASP A 238 -29.06 -3.26 4.98
C ASP A 238 -27.61 -3.65 5.29
N PRO A 239 -26.81 -4.00 4.27
CA PRO A 239 -25.39 -4.24 4.43
C PRO A 239 -24.68 -3.06 5.10
N SER A 240 -23.70 -3.37 5.95
CA SER A 240 -22.97 -2.36 6.71
C SER A 240 -21.49 -2.72 6.83
N LEU A 241 -20.67 -1.72 7.15
CA LEU A 241 -19.28 -1.94 7.52
C LEU A 241 -19.14 -1.82 9.03
N ALA A 242 -18.65 -2.89 9.65
CA ALA A 242 -18.28 -2.90 11.06
C ALA A 242 -16.79 -2.60 11.18
N ILE A 243 -16.43 -1.55 11.93
CA ILE A 243 -15.04 -1.12 12.13
C ILE A 243 -14.61 -1.26 13.59
N SER A 244 -13.43 -1.81 13.81
CA SER A 244 -12.87 -1.94 15.16
C SER A 244 -12.34 -0.62 15.67
N GLN A 245 -12.16 -0.52 16.99
CA GLN A 245 -11.30 0.53 17.54
C GLN A 245 -9.87 0.36 16.99
N PRO A 246 -9.12 1.45 16.78
CA PRO A 246 -7.73 1.36 16.34
C PRO A 246 -6.90 0.53 17.31
N LEU A 247 -6.18 -0.47 16.81
CA LEU A 247 -5.14 -1.17 17.57
C LEU A 247 -3.82 -0.47 17.33
N ALA A 248 -3.20 0.02 18.40
CA ALA A 248 -1.84 0.55 18.34
C ALA A 248 -0.84 -0.56 17.99
N PHE A 249 0.21 -0.18 17.26
CA PHE A 249 1.28 -1.08 16.79
C PHE A 249 2.05 -1.79 17.91
N ASP A 250 2.05 -1.19 19.10
CA ASP A 250 2.76 -1.63 20.31
C ASP A 250 1.83 -2.24 21.38
N LYS A 251 0.54 -2.41 21.07
CA LYS A 251 -0.46 -2.90 22.01
C LYS A 251 -0.15 -4.33 22.49
N THR A 252 -0.24 -4.55 23.79
CA THR A 252 0.17 -5.81 24.44
C THR A 252 -0.98 -6.77 24.80
N SER A 253 -2.25 -6.31 24.80
CA SER A 253 -3.38 -7.19 25.17
C SER A 253 -3.77 -8.14 24.04
N ILE A 254 -3.99 -7.57 22.85
CA ILE A 254 -4.14 -8.26 21.57
C ILE A 254 -3.35 -7.38 20.60
N SER A 255 -2.28 -7.93 20.06
CA SER A 255 -1.43 -7.24 19.10
C SER A 255 -2.11 -7.19 17.73
N VAL A 256 -1.62 -6.30 16.86
CA VAL A 256 -2.04 -6.24 15.45
C VAL A 256 -1.82 -7.59 14.76
N ARG A 257 -0.69 -8.26 15.02
CA ARG A 257 -0.34 -9.55 14.43
C ARG A 257 -1.24 -10.68 14.92
N GLU A 258 -1.60 -10.69 16.21
CA GLU A 258 -2.54 -11.68 16.77
C GLU A 258 -3.91 -11.59 16.11
N PHE A 259 -4.42 -10.37 15.91
CA PHE A 259 -5.71 -10.19 15.23
C PHE A 259 -5.63 -10.48 13.73
N LEU A 260 -4.54 -10.11 13.04
CA LEU A 260 -4.31 -10.51 11.64
C LEU A 260 -4.26 -12.04 11.49
N TYR A 261 -3.60 -12.75 12.41
CA TYR A 261 -3.60 -14.21 12.43
C TYR A 261 -5.01 -14.76 12.63
N TYR A 262 -5.78 -14.20 13.56
CA TYR A 262 -7.18 -14.56 13.73
C TYR A 262 -7.98 -14.37 12.42
N LEU A 263 -7.79 -13.26 11.69
CA LEU A 263 -8.41 -13.08 10.37
C LEU A 263 -8.03 -14.19 9.39
N LEU A 264 -6.76 -14.63 9.35
CA LEU A 264 -6.36 -15.77 8.51
C LEU A 264 -7.09 -17.07 8.89
N THR A 265 -7.40 -17.29 10.18
CA THR A 265 -8.20 -18.46 10.57
C THR A 265 -9.63 -18.41 10.05
N LEU A 266 -10.21 -17.20 9.91
CA LEU A 266 -11.55 -17.01 9.37
C LEU A 266 -11.63 -17.27 7.86
N THR A 267 -10.51 -17.22 7.15
CA THR A 267 -10.44 -17.40 5.69
C THR A 267 -10.22 -18.86 5.27
N VAL A 268 -10.15 -19.79 6.23
CA VAL A 268 -9.93 -21.23 5.96
C VAL A 268 -11.16 -21.90 5.34
N THR A 269 -12.37 -21.44 5.67
CA THR A 269 -13.61 -22.00 5.12
C THR A 269 -13.88 -21.45 3.71
N SER A 270 -14.45 -22.28 2.81
CA SER A 270 -14.58 -21.99 1.37
C SER A 270 -15.39 -20.73 1.02
N ASP A 271 -16.21 -20.23 1.94
CA ASP A 271 -16.99 -18.99 1.80
C ASP A 271 -16.80 -18.03 2.98
N GLY A 272 -15.89 -18.35 3.93
CA GLY A 272 -15.74 -17.60 5.18
C GLY A 272 -15.37 -16.14 5.01
N TYR A 273 -14.79 -15.81 3.85
CA TYR A 273 -14.21 -14.52 3.50
C TYR A 273 -14.96 -13.76 2.40
N THR A 274 -16.03 -14.32 1.85
CA THR A 274 -16.82 -13.68 0.79
C THR A 274 -18.02 -12.95 1.38
N ALA A 275 -18.23 -11.69 0.99
CA ALA A 275 -19.44 -10.93 1.28
C ALA A 275 -20.32 -10.85 0.04
N ARG A 276 -21.54 -11.40 0.12
CA ARG A 276 -22.53 -11.35 -0.97
C ARG A 276 -23.40 -10.10 -0.85
N ASN A 277 -22.77 -8.95 -0.98
CA ASN A 277 -23.47 -7.68 -0.95
C ASN A 277 -24.12 -7.39 -2.31
N SER A 278 -25.45 -7.23 -2.33
CA SER A 278 -26.23 -6.96 -3.53
C SER A 278 -26.54 -5.48 -3.75
N VAL A 279 -26.13 -4.59 -2.85
CA VAL A 279 -26.32 -3.14 -3.00
C VAL A 279 -25.54 -2.67 -4.23
N PRO A 280 -26.10 -1.85 -5.14
CA PRO A 280 -25.35 -1.25 -6.23
C PRO A 280 -24.14 -0.45 -5.74
N VAL A 281 -23.03 -0.45 -6.49
CA VAL A 281 -21.77 0.18 -6.03
C VAL A 281 -21.91 1.69 -5.80
N ASP A 282 -22.74 2.37 -6.58
CA ASP A 282 -23.07 3.81 -6.50
C ASP A 282 -23.98 4.18 -5.31
N GLU A 283 -24.67 3.19 -4.76
CA GLU A 283 -25.38 3.27 -3.49
C GLU A 283 -24.47 2.91 -2.29
N TRP A 284 -23.42 2.11 -2.52
CA TRP A 284 -22.47 1.68 -1.50
C TRP A 284 -21.38 2.72 -1.21
N VAL A 285 -20.83 3.33 -2.27
CA VAL A 285 -19.83 4.38 -2.23
C VAL A 285 -20.25 5.55 -3.11
N THR A 286 -19.77 6.75 -2.80
CA THR A 286 -20.02 7.94 -3.61
C THR A 286 -18.79 8.80 -3.73
N GLY A 287 -18.79 9.73 -4.68
CA GLY A 287 -17.60 10.39 -5.18
C GLY A 287 -17.12 9.73 -6.47
N THR A 288 -16.33 10.46 -7.24
CA THR A 288 -15.64 9.88 -8.40
C THR A 288 -14.73 8.76 -7.88
N PRO A 289 -14.75 7.56 -8.48
CA PRO A 289 -13.63 6.62 -8.35
C PRO A 289 -12.32 7.37 -8.65
N PRO A 290 -11.12 6.89 -8.24
CA PRO A 290 -9.88 7.46 -8.73
C PRO A 290 -9.98 7.56 -10.25
N CYS A 291 -10.20 8.78 -10.71
CA CYS A 291 -10.37 9.07 -12.11
C CYS A 291 -8.94 8.96 -12.63
N GLN A 292 -8.61 7.88 -13.35
CA GLN A 292 -7.80 8.14 -14.52
C GLN A 292 -8.56 9.23 -15.26
N ILE A 293 -7.92 10.36 -15.51
CA ILE A 293 -8.41 11.28 -16.51
C ILE A 293 -8.32 10.50 -17.82
N THR A 294 -9.30 9.64 -18.08
CA THR A 294 -9.64 9.24 -19.42
C THR A 294 -10.13 10.53 -20.02
N THR A 295 -9.37 11.06 -20.98
CA THR A 295 -9.84 12.10 -21.85
C THR A 295 -11.15 11.58 -22.45
N ASP A 296 -12.27 12.04 -21.90
CA ASP A 296 -13.55 11.98 -22.56
C ASP A 296 -13.32 12.67 -23.90
N VAL A 297 -13.45 11.93 -25.00
CA VAL A 297 -13.12 12.42 -26.36
C VAL A 297 -13.96 13.66 -26.68
N ASP A 298 -15.10 13.81 -25.99
CA ASP A 298 -16.04 14.91 -26.12
C ASP A 298 -15.83 16.05 -25.10
N ARG A 299 -14.88 15.92 -24.16
CA ARG A 299 -14.53 16.98 -23.19
C ARG A 299 -13.01 17.14 -23.12
N PRO A 300 -12.43 18.00 -23.98
CA PRO A 300 -10.99 18.25 -23.96
C PRO A 300 -10.53 18.78 -22.60
N LEU A 301 -9.36 18.29 -22.18
CA LEU A 301 -8.66 18.68 -20.97
C LEU A 301 -8.42 20.20 -21.02
N LYS A 302 -9.00 20.95 -20.07
CA LYS A 302 -8.79 22.40 -19.97
C LYS A 302 -7.57 22.67 -19.11
N LEU A 303 -6.44 22.96 -19.74
CA LEU A 303 -5.30 23.56 -19.06
C LEU A 303 -5.57 25.05 -18.87
N PHE A 304 -5.39 25.53 -17.64
CA PHE A 304 -5.40 26.95 -17.35
C PHE A 304 -3.97 27.45 -17.23
N ASN A 305 -3.60 28.44 -18.03
CA ASN A 305 -2.33 29.15 -17.85
C ASN A 305 -2.46 30.03 -16.60
N VAL A 306 -1.84 29.60 -15.50
CA VAL A 306 -1.85 30.34 -14.22
C VAL A 306 -0.49 31.04 -14.08
N PRO A 307 -0.44 32.35 -13.76
CA PRO A 307 0.82 33.02 -13.47
C PRO A 307 1.61 32.26 -12.41
N SER A 308 2.93 32.14 -12.59
CA SER A 308 3.81 31.33 -11.74
C SER A 308 3.59 31.66 -10.26
N GLN A 309 3.03 30.71 -9.50
CA GLN A 309 3.07 30.72 -8.06
C GLN A 309 4.14 29.73 -7.60
N PRO A 310 5.03 30.10 -6.66
CA PRO A 310 5.98 29.16 -6.09
C PRO A 310 5.23 27.95 -5.51
N GLY A 311 5.57 26.74 -5.98
CA GLY A 311 5.09 25.48 -5.39
C GLY A 311 4.03 24.70 -6.16
N CYS A 312 3.68 25.09 -7.39
CA CYS A 312 2.80 24.28 -8.26
C CYS A 312 3.61 23.62 -9.38
N THR A 313 3.83 22.30 -9.28
CA THR A 313 4.39 21.48 -10.36
C THR A 313 3.34 20.44 -10.74
N ALA A 314 3.01 20.34 -12.03
CA ALA A 314 2.20 19.27 -12.58
C ALA A 314 3.08 18.44 -13.52
N VAL A 315 3.00 17.11 -13.41
CA VAL A 315 3.68 16.18 -14.31
C VAL A 315 2.61 15.57 -15.22
N VAL A 316 2.80 15.70 -16.53
CA VAL A 316 1.91 15.14 -17.54
C VAL A 316 2.76 14.24 -18.44
N HIS A 317 2.30 13.02 -18.68
CA HIS A 317 2.99 12.05 -19.52
C HIS A 317 2.48 12.19 -20.95
N PHE A 318 3.40 12.40 -21.89
CA PHE A 318 3.12 12.46 -23.33
C PHE A 318 3.78 11.29 -24.04
N LYS A 319 3.18 10.82 -25.14
CA LYS A 319 3.86 9.91 -26.05
C LYS A 319 4.96 10.66 -26.81
N PRO A 320 6.03 9.99 -27.26
CA PRO A 320 7.10 10.65 -28.02
C PRO A 320 6.59 11.42 -29.25
N GLU A 321 5.57 10.89 -29.93
CA GLU A 321 4.94 11.53 -31.11
C GLU A 321 4.06 12.76 -30.78
N GLU A 322 3.76 13.01 -29.51
CA GLU A 322 2.99 14.17 -29.04
C GLU A 322 3.88 15.33 -28.60
N VAL A 323 5.20 15.12 -28.61
CA VAL A 323 6.22 16.12 -28.26
C VAL A 323 6.90 16.61 -29.53
N PHE A 324 6.94 17.92 -29.70
CA PHE A 324 7.48 18.61 -30.86
C PHE A 324 8.68 19.48 -30.44
N GLU A 325 9.47 19.93 -31.39
CA GLU A 325 10.59 20.85 -31.15
C GLU A 325 10.37 22.19 -31.85
N PHE A 326 10.68 23.29 -31.16
CA PHE A 326 10.72 24.61 -31.79
C PHE A 326 11.96 24.73 -32.68
N GLU A 327 11.85 25.48 -33.78
CA GLU A 327 13.00 25.75 -34.68
C GLU A 327 14.18 26.44 -33.96
N ALA A 328 13.89 27.21 -32.90
CA ALA A 328 14.89 27.89 -32.08
C ALA A 328 15.48 27.01 -30.95
N GLY A 329 15.10 25.73 -30.88
CA GLY A 329 15.44 24.81 -29.79
C GLY A 329 14.43 24.84 -28.64
N GLY A 330 14.32 23.71 -27.94
CA GLY A 330 13.32 23.48 -26.89
C GLY A 330 12.13 22.66 -27.39
N SER A 331 11.51 21.90 -26.48
CA SER A 331 10.37 21.06 -26.81
C SER A 331 9.05 21.75 -26.46
N TYR A 332 7.97 21.33 -27.12
CA TYR A 332 6.61 21.75 -26.81
C TYR A 332 5.62 20.62 -27.06
N VAL A 333 4.43 20.76 -26.50
CA VAL A 333 3.30 19.88 -26.77
C VAL A 333 2.13 20.72 -27.28
N VAL A 334 1.27 20.16 -28.13
CA VAL A 334 0.09 20.86 -28.61
C VAL A 334 -1.09 20.49 -27.71
N ILE A 335 -1.57 21.46 -26.94
CA ILE A 335 -2.73 21.28 -26.05
C ILE A 335 -3.83 22.22 -26.55
N ASN A 336 -4.96 21.65 -26.96
CA ASN A 336 -6.10 22.38 -27.53
C ASN A 336 -5.74 23.24 -28.75
N GLY A 337 -4.81 22.77 -29.59
CA GLY A 337 -4.35 23.48 -30.80
C GLY A 337 -3.29 24.55 -30.54
N GLU A 338 -2.94 24.82 -29.28
CA GLU A 338 -1.93 25.81 -28.91
C GLU A 338 -0.62 25.11 -28.49
N PRO A 339 0.55 25.59 -28.96
CA PRO A 339 1.84 25.08 -28.53
C PRO A 339 2.17 25.54 -27.11
N VAL A 340 2.39 24.58 -26.22
CA VAL A 340 2.78 24.82 -24.82
C VAL A 340 4.23 24.35 -24.62
N PRO A 341 5.17 25.25 -24.28
CA PRO A 341 6.57 24.88 -24.04
C PRO A 341 6.70 23.79 -22.99
N ALA A 342 7.60 22.83 -23.22
CA ALA A 342 7.76 21.65 -22.39
C ALA A 342 9.27 21.35 -22.20
N ILE A 343 9.70 21.22 -20.95
CA ILE A 343 11.08 20.89 -20.55
C ILE A 343 11.15 19.38 -20.36
N LEU A 344 11.76 18.68 -21.31
CA LEU A 344 11.96 17.25 -21.19
C LEU A 344 13.02 16.93 -20.11
N GLN A 345 12.60 16.29 -19.03
CA GLN A 345 13.45 15.56 -18.12
C GLN A 345 13.50 14.10 -18.56
N GLN A 346 14.70 13.63 -18.84
CA GLN A 346 14.93 12.22 -19.10
C GLN A 346 14.76 11.47 -17.79
N ALA A 347 13.78 10.57 -17.73
CA ALA A 347 13.64 9.67 -16.59
C ALA A 347 14.95 8.90 -16.42
N SER A 348 15.64 9.08 -15.30
CA SER A 348 16.88 8.34 -15.01
C SER A 348 16.52 6.87 -14.86
N SER A 349 16.72 6.08 -15.91
CA SER A 349 16.52 4.63 -15.87
C SER A 349 17.60 4.01 -14.98
N SER A 350 17.16 3.36 -13.91
CA SER A 350 18.01 2.39 -13.22
C SER A 350 18.19 1.16 -14.12
N ALA A 351 19.44 0.84 -14.41
CA ALA A 351 19.99 -0.42 -14.95
C ALA A 351 20.43 -0.42 -16.42
N ASN A 352 21.75 -0.60 -16.58
CA ASN A 352 22.46 -0.95 -17.79
C ASN A 352 22.06 -2.36 -18.27
N ASP A 353 21.32 -2.46 -19.37
CA ASP A 353 21.30 -3.66 -20.23
C ASP A 353 21.61 -3.24 -21.68
N PRO A 354 22.79 -3.59 -22.23
CA PRO A 354 23.19 -3.20 -23.58
C PRO A 354 22.42 -3.94 -24.69
N ASN A 355 21.47 -4.83 -24.38
CA ASN A 355 20.72 -5.60 -25.38
C ASN A 355 19.20 -5.31 -25.47
N SER A 356 18.65 -4.32 -24.76
CA SER A 356 17.25 -3.94 -24.96
C SER A 356 17.11 -2.91 -26.10
N LYS A 357 16.83 -3.36 -27.32
CA LYS A 357 16.56 -2.46 -28.46
C LYS A 357 15.13 -1.90 -28.54
N ASP A 358 14.25 -2.22 -27.58
CA ASP A 358 12.83 -1.86 -27.64
C ASP A 358 12.28 -1.27 -26.33
N HIS A 359 12.96 -0.29 -25.73
CA HIS A 359 12.35 0.55 -24.70
C HIS A 359 12.12 1.97 -25.20
N ILE A 360 10.83 2.25 -25.45
CA ILE A 360 10.26 3.57 -25.70
C ILE A 360 10.61 4.46 -24.51
N GLY A 361 11.45 5.48 -24.73
CA GLY A 361 11.78 6.47 -23.71
C GLY A 361 10.55 7.30 -23.37
N ALA A 362 10.08 7.20 -22.13
CA ALA A 362 9.15 8.17 -21.58
C ALA A 362 9.93 9.46 -21.25
N TYR A 363 9.43 10.60 -21.70
CA TYR A 363 9.96 11.91 -21.35
C TYR A 363 8.99 12.60 -20.38
N ASP A 364 9.50 13.08 -19.25
CA ASP A 364 8.72 13.91 -18.34
C ASP A 364 8.83 15.36 -18.82
N ALA A 365 7.72 16.08 -19.01
CA ALA A 365 7.79 17.46 -19.49
C ALA A 365 7.35 18.48 -18.41
N ALA A 366 8.19 19.45 -18.06
CA ALA A 366 7.85 20.57 -17.17
C ALA A 366 7.61 21.87 -17.98
N VAL A 367 6.50 22.57 -17.77
CA VAL A 367 6.15 23.78 -18.54
C VAL A 367 6.71 25.03 -17.83
N GLU A 368 7.58 25.82 -18.48
CA GLU A 368 8.04 27.14 -17.99
C GLU A 368 7.75 28.29 -18.97
N PRO A 369 7.67 29.57 -18.50
CA PRO A 369 7.34 30.72 -19.34
C PRO A 369 8.49 31.21 -20.24
N LEU A 370 8.13 31.71 -21.42
CA LEU A 370 8.98 32.26 -22.50
C LEU A 370 9.85 33.50 -22.17
N HIS A 371 9.93 33.96 -20.93
CA HIS A 371 10.61 35.23 -20.59
C HIS A 371 12.04 35.11 -20.06
N SER A 372 12.61 33.90 -19.94
CA SER A 372 13.96 33.71 -19.38
C SER A 372 15.09 33.49 -20.42
N VAL A 373 14.80 33.43 -21.73
CA VAL A 373 15.81 33.07 -22.74
C VAL A 373 16.59 34.26 -23.33
N ASN A 374 16.17 35.52 -23.09
CA ASN A 374 16.77 36.70 -23.74
C ASN A 374 17.59 37.63 -22.80
N GLN A 375 18.62 37.11 -22.13
CA GLN A 375 19.61 37.97 -21.43
C GLN A 375 21.09 37.67 -21.66
N ASN A 376 21.48 36.76 -22.56
CA ASN A 376 22.91 36.41 -22.75
C ASN A 376 23.45 36.55 -24.19
N LEU A 377 22.95 37.50 -24.98
CA LEU A 377 23.51 37.80 -26.31
C LEU A 377 23.47 39.31 -26.63
N THR A 378 24.28 40.12 -25.93
CA THR A 378 24.70 41.44 -26.41
C THR A 378 25.92 41.96 -25.62
N SER A 379 27.13 41.57 -26.03
CA SER A 379 28.31 42.46 -25.95
C SER A 379 29.47 41.87 -26.77
N LEU A 380 29.49 42.16 -28.08
CA LEU A 380 30.70 42.14 -28.89
C LEU A 380 30.56 43.23 -29.95
N ASP A 381 31.64 43.99 -30.08
CA ASP A 381 32.00 44.99 -31.09
C ASP A 381 31.29 46.34 -31.14
N ASN A 382 32.02 47.35 -30.66
CA ASN A 382 32.40 48.51 -31.48
C ASN A 382 33.55 49.29 -30.83
N SER A 383 34.77 49.16 -31.35
CA SER A 383 35.66 50.30 -31.61
C SER A 383 36.98 49.87 -32.27
N GLU A 384 37.04 49.98 -33.59
CA GLU A 384 38.23 50.47 -34.29
C GLU A 384 37.85 51.81 -34.95
N THR A 385 38.54 52.89 -34.58
CA THR A 385 38.99 53.97 -35.49
C THR A 385 39.70 55.08 -34.70
N SER A 386 40.93 55.36 -35.13
CA SER A 386 41.84 56.49 -34.82
C SER A 386 42.80 56.32 -33.65
#